data_AF-A0A951NDW2-F1
#
_entry.id   AF-A0A951NDW2-F1
#
_cell.length_a   1.000
_cell.length_b   1.000
_cell.length_c   1.000
_cell.angle_alpha   90.00
_cell.angle_beta   90.00
_cell.angle_gamma   90.00
#
_symmetry.space_group_name_H-M   'P 1'
#
loop_
_entity.id
_entity.type
_entity.pdbx_description
1 polymer ?
#
loop_
_entity_poly.entity_id
_entity_poly.type
_entity_poly.pdbx_seq_one_letter_code
_entity_poly.pdbx_strand_id
1 'polypeptide(L)'
;MKFYALVLWRTTGVIPRLLQLMYLGDREILRYSPDEADLLATERKLLALWAAIERATQRREFLSRPSRLCDWCDHQALCPSFGGTPPPFPDVVPGHDNPLPHQRAAVEAAHRGT
;
A
#
# COMPACT_ATOMS: atom_id res chain seq x y z
N MET A 1 -7.47 3.26 8.53
CA MET A 1 -8.18 4.54 8.33
C MET A 1 -7.40 5.77 8.77
N LYS A 2 -6.59 5.72 9.84
CA LYS A 2 -5.86 6.90 10.36
C LYS A 2 -4.94 7.62 9.34
N PHE A 3 -4.45 6.93 8.31
CA PHE A 3 -3.67 7.55 7.22
C PHE A 3 -4.45 8.67 6.51
N TYR A 4 -5.69 8.43 6.10
CA TYR A 4 -6.49 9.45 5.41
C TYR A 4 -6.83 10.63 6.33
N ALA A 5 -7.08 10.37 7.62
CA ALA A 5 -7.25 11.42 8.61
C ALA A 5 -6.00 12.31 8.73
N LEU A 6 -4.82 11.68 8.76
CA LEU A 6 -3.54 12.39 8.76
C LEU A 6 -3.35 13.22 7.49
N VAL A 7 -3.63 12.68 6.30
CA VAL A 7 -3.53 13.42 5.04
C VAL A 7 -4.48 14.61 5.03
N LEU A 8 -5.74 14.42 5.45
CA LEU A 8 -6.71 15.52 5.55
C LEU A 8 -6.19 16.60 6.52
N TRP A 9 -5.69 16.19 7.69
CA TRP A 9 -5.16 17.14 8.66
C TRP A 9 -3.95 17.91 8.12
N ARG A 10 -3.00 17.24 7.45
CA ARG A 10 -1.81 17.90 6.89
C ARG A 10 -2.13 18.83 5.72
N THR A 11 -3.17 18.54 4.95
CA THR A 11 -3.58 19.37 3.80
C THR A 11 -4.51 20.51 4.17
N THR A 12 -5.30 20.38 5.24
CA THR A 12 -6.34 21.35 5.61
C THR A 12 -6.10 22.06 6.95
N GLY A 13 -5.19 21.55 7.79
CA GLY A 13 -4.98 22.02 9.16
C GLY A 13 -6.03 21.57 10.18
N VAL A 14 -7.07 20.83 9.75
CA VAL A 14 -8.19 20.42 10.61
C VAL A 14 -8.19 18.91 10.85
N ILE A 15 -8.28 18.49 12.12
CA ILE A 15 -8.44 17.07 12.47
C ILE A 15 -9.90 16.65 12.21
N PRO A 16 -10.16 15.61 11.39
CA PRO A 16 -11.52 15.14 11.17
C PRO A 16 -12.15 14.58 12.44
N ARG A 17 -13.40 14.95 12.70
CA ARG A 17 -14.13 14.54 13.93
C ARG A 17 -14.55 13.07 13.95
N LEU A 18 -14.68 12.43 12.79
CA LEU A 18 -15.16 11.06 12.70
C LEU A 18 -14.66 10.39 11.42
N LEU A 19 -14.17 9.16 11.56
CA LEU A 19 -13.90 8.23 10.46
C LEU A 19 -14.94 7.11 10.50
N GLN A 20 -15.42 6.71 9.33
CA GLN A 20 -16.36 5.60 9.17
C GLN A 20 -15.89 4.67 8.07
N LEU A 21 -15.88 3.37 8.35
CA LEU A 21 -15.69 2.30 7.37
C LEU A 21 -17.02 1.55 7.25
N MET A 22 -17.61 1.59 6.06
CA MET A 22 -18.91 0.98 5.77
C MET A 22 -18.70 -0.31 4.98
N TYR A 23 -19.12 -1.43 5.55
CA TYR A 23 -19.17 -2.72 4.88
C TYR A 23 -20.50 -2.84 4.15
N LEU A 24 -20.44 -2.91 2.82
CA LEU A 24 -21.66 -2.84 1.99
C LEU A 24 -22.45 -4.16 1.96
N GLY A 25 -21.78 -5.29 2.15
CA GLY A 25 -22.40 -6.62 2.07
C GLY A 25 -23.35 -6.93 3.22
N ASP A 26 -22.99 -6.53 4.44
CA ASP A 26 -23.73 -6.78 5.68
C ASP A 26 -24.23 -5.47 6.36
N ARG A 27 -23.91 -4.31 5.76
CA ARG A 27 -24.26 -2.97 6.25
C ARG A 27 -23.62 -2.63 7.61
N GLU A 28 -22.54 -3.31 7.98
CA GLU A 28 -21.80 -2.97 9.20
C GLU A 28 -21.06 -1.62 9.04
N ILE A 29 -21.04 -0.80 10.09
CA ILE A 29 -20.31 0.47 10.10
C ILE A 29 -19.36 0.50 11.30
N LEU A 30 -18.06 0.51 11.02
CA LEU A 30 -17.04 0.76 12.03
C LEU A 30 -16.76 2.26 12.11
N ARG A 31 -16.77 2.80 13.33
CA ARG A 31 -16.58 4.23 13.60
C ARG A 31 -15.37 4.45 14.50
N TYR A 32 -14.66 5.55 14.26
CA TYR A 32 -13.52 5.94 15.07
C TYR A 32 -13.33 7.46 15.03
N SER A 33 -13.20 8.08 16.21
CA SER A 33 -12.87 9.50 16.36
C SER A 33 -11.36 9.63 16.61
N PRO A 34 -10.57 10.17 15.67
CA PRO A 34 -9.14 10.35 15.88
C PRO A 34 -8.87 11.51 16.84
N ASP A 35 -7.80 11.37 17.61
CA ASP A 35 -7.15 12.49 18.29
C ASP A 35 -5.79 12.81 17.65
N GLU A 36 -5.20 13.92 18.08
CA GLU A 36 -3.92 14.39 17.55
C GLU A 36 -2.77 13.39 17.80
N ALA A 37 -2.70 12.81 19.00
CA ALA A 37 -1.63 11.90 19.39
C ALA A 37 -1.63 10.65 18.50
N ASP A 38 -2.81 10.13 18.18
CA ASP A 38 -3.02 9.01 17.27
C ASP A 38 -2.54 9.30 15.85
N LEU A 39 -2.79 10.51 15.35
CA LEU A 39 -2.36 10.92 14.01
C LEU A 39 -0.85 11.15 13.95
N LEU A 40 -0.26 11.79 14.97
CA LEU A 40 1.20 11.94 15.08
C LEU A 40 1.90 10.58 15.19
N ALA A 41 1.32 9.62 15.93
CA ALA A 41 1.86 8.26 15.99
C ALA A 41 1.78 7.53 14.64
N THR A 42 0.70 7.76 13.89
CA THR A 42 0.54 7.23 12.52
C THR A 42 1.59 7.82 11.59
N GLU A 43 1.84 9.12 11.67
CA GLU A 43 2.85 9.82 10.87
C GLU A 43 4.26 9.27 11.12
N ARG A 44 4.65 9.10 12.40
CA ARG A 44 5.95 8.50 12.74
C ARG A 44 6.11 7.11 12.15
N LYS A 45 5.07 6.27 12.20
CA LYS A 45 5.09 4.92 11.59
C LYS A 45 5.22 5.00 10.08
N LEU A 46 4.52 5.92 9.44
CA LEU A 46 4.59 6.12 7.98
C LEU A 46 5.99 6.55 7.54
N LEU A 47 6.58 7.53 8.21
CA LEU A 47 7.94 8.01 7.91
C LEU A 47 8.99 6.93 8.16
N ALA A 48 8.85 6.15 9.23
CA ALA A 48 9.75 5.03 9.51
C ALA A 48 9.65 3.93 8.43
N LEU A 49 8.43 3.63 7.97
CA LEU A 49 8.21 2.69 6.86
C LEU A 49 8.80 3.22 5.57
N TRP A 50 8.60 4.50 5.24
CA TRP A 50 9.18 5.13 4.06
C TRP A 50 10.70 5.04 4.05
N ALA A 51 11.35 5.40 5.15
CA ALA A 51 12.80 5.27 5.28
C ALA A 51 13.28 3.80 5.15
N ALA A 52 12.47 2.82 5.58
CA ALA A 52 12.78 1.40 5.37
C ALA A 52 12.68 1.00 3.88
N ILE A 53 11.66 1.48 3.18
CA ILE A 53 11.51 1.27 1.73
C ILE A 53 12.68 1.88 0.96
N GLU A 54 13.08 3.10 1.28
CA GLU A 54 14.24 3.75 0.66
C GLU A 54 15.53 2.94 0.86
N ARG A 55 15.79 2.48 2.09
CA ARG A 55 16.96 1.63 2.38
C ARG A 55 16.92 0.29 1.63
N ALA A 56 15.76 -0.35 1.55
CA ALA A 56 15.58 -1.60 0.81
C ALA A 56 15.83 -1.40 -0.69
N THR A 57 15.32 -0.29 -1.23
CA THR A 57 15.49 0.12 -2.63
C THR A 57 16.95 0.39 -2.97
N GLN A 58 17.66 1.16 -2.12
CA GLN A 58 19.08 1.45 -2.29
C GLN A 58 19.95 0.19 -2.25
N ARG A 59 19.63 -0.74 -1.35
CA ARG A 59 20.33 -2.04 -1.23
C ARG A 59 19.90 -3.05 -2.28
N ARG A 60 18.81 -2.80 -3.01
CA ARG A 60 18.12 -3.76 -3.88
C ARG A 60 17.77 -5.07 -3.14
N GLU A 61 17.46 -4.96 -1.85
CA GLU A 61 17.22 -6.10 -0.96
C GLU A 61 15.79 -6.06 -0.40
N PHE A 62 14.97 -7.04 -0.79
CA PHE A 62 13.59 -7.20 -0.35
C PHE A 62 13.41 -8.54 0.34
N LEU A 63 13.60 -8.56 1.65
CA LEU A 63 13.57 -9.80 2.43
C LEU A 63 12.15 -10.34 2.57
N SER A 64 11.96 -11.61 2.21
CA SER A 64 10.72 -12.33 2.48
C SER A 64 10.52 -12.53 3.99
N ARG A 65 9.31 -12.30 4.49
CA ARG A 65 8.92 -12.59 5.89
C ARG A 65 7.68 -13.49 5.90
N PRO A 66 7.84 -14.80 6.13
CA PRO A 66 6.72 -15.72 6.23
C PRO A 66 5.71 -15.31 7.31
N SER A 67 4.42 -15.47 7.01
CA SER A 67 3.30 -15.25 7.94
C SER A 67 2.10 -16.09 7.50
N ARG A 68 1.02 -16.13 8.29
CA ARG A 68 -0.25 -16.74 7.87
C ARG A 68 -0.84 -16.13 6.60
N LEU A 69 -0.44 -14.90 6.25
CA LEU A 69 -0.90 -14.30 5.00
C LEU A 69 -0.26 -14.95 3.76
N CYS A 70 0.82 -15.71 3.94
CA CYS A 70 1.44 -16.42 2.84
C CYS A 70 0.51 -17.47 2.23
N ASP A 71 -0.40 -18.07 3.01
CA ASP A 71 -1.32 -19.14 2.58
C ASP A 71 -2.23 -18.73 1.40
N TRP A 72 -2.43 -17.42 1.21
CA TRP A 72 -3.26 -16.84 0.16
C TRP A 72 -2.50 -15.82 -0.70
N CYS A 73 -1.16 -15.87 -0.71
CA CYS A 73 -0.32 -14.98 -1.50
C CYS A 73 -0.20 -15.45 -2.96
N ASP A 74 -0.65 -14.63 -3.90
CA ASP A 74 -0.57 -14.91 -5.35
C ASP A 74 0.87 -15.05 -5.89
N HIS A 75 1.88 -14.62 -5.11
CA HIS A 75 3.28 -14.55 -5.55
C HIS A 75 4.16 -15.67 -4.94
N GLN A 76 3.57 -16.70 -4.33
CA GLN A 76 4.32 -17.82 -3.71
C GLN A 76 5.35 -18.44 -4.67
N ALA A 77 5.01 -18.62 -5.95
CA ALA A 77 5.90 -19.20 -6.96
C ALA A 77 7.20 -18.40 -7.19
N LEU A 78 7.20 -17.11 -6.86
CA LEU A 78 8.37 -16.22 -6.99
C LEU A 78 9.07 -15.96 -5.65
N CYS A 79 8.51 -16.43 -4.53
CA CYS A 79 8.98 -16.09 -3.20
C CYS A 79 10.14 -16.98 -2.73
N PRO A 80 11.27 -16.40 -2.27
CA PRO A 80 12.43 -17.16 -1.77
C PRO A 80 12.12 -18.12 -0.62
N SER A 81 11.16 -17.76 0.24
CA SER A 81 10.75 -18.63 1.36
C SER A 81 10.10 -19.94 0.91
N PHE A 82 9.67 -20.02 -0.34
CA PHE A 82 9.07 -21.21 -0.97
C PHE A 82 9.96 -21.77 -2.09
N GLY A 83 11.24 -21.37 -2.15
CA GLY A 83 12.18 -21.78 -3.19
C GLY A 83 12.03 -21.05 -4.52
N GLY A 84 11.14 -20.06 -4.62
CA GLY A 84 10.99 -19.21 -5.80
C GLY A 84 12.12 -18.18 -5.94
N THR A 85 12.30 -17.65 -7.15
CA THR A 85 13.28 -16.59 -7.42
C THR A 85 12.55 -15.29 -7.79
N PRO A 86 12.81 -14.17 -7.07
CA PRO A 86 12.24 -12.88 -7.42
C PRO A 86 12.69 -12.41 -8.81
N PRO A 87 11.87 -11.61 -9.52
CA PRO A 87 12.30 -10.97 -10.75
C PRO A 87 13.49 -10.03 -10.50
N PRO A 88 14.33 -9.76 -11.53
CA PRO A 88 15.45 -8.84 -11.40
C PRO A 88 14.97 -7.44 -11.01
N PHE A 89 15.76 -6.74 -10.19
CA PHE A 89 15.45 -5.38 -9.79
C PHE A 89 15.50 -4.44 -11.01
N PRO A 90 14.50 -3.57 -11.23
CA PRO A 90 14.45 -2.73 -12.41
C PRO A 90 15.53 -1.65 -12.39
N ASP A 91 16.26 -1.47 -13.49
CA ASP A 91 17.25 -0.39 -13.63
C ASP A 91 16.61 0.96 -14.00
N VAL A 92 15.41 0.93 -14.58
CA VAL A 92 14.59 2.12 -14.87
C VAL A 92 13.24 1.92 -14.21
N VAL A 93 12.88 2.83 -13.30
CA VAL A 93 11.51 2.89 -12.76
C VAL A 93 10.66 3.64 -13.78
N PRO A 94 9.64 3.01 -14.38
CA PRO A 94 8.74 3.72 -15.28
C PRO A 94 8.09 4.90 -14.54
N GLY A 95 8.13 6.09 -15.14
CA GLY A 95 7.42 7.25 -14.61
C GLY A 95 5.91 7.03 -14.64
N HIS A 96 5.15 7.90 -13.97
CA HIS A 96 3.68 7.86 -13.95
C HIS A 96 3.04 7.85 -15.36
N ASP A 97 3.72 8.40 -16.37
CA ASP A 97 3.30 8.40 -17.78
C ASP A 97 3.55 7.06 -18.51
N ASN A 98 4.21 6.09 -17.87
CA ASN A 98 4.50 4.78 -18.44
C ASN A 98 4.01 3.65 -17.51
N PRO A 99 2.76 3.20 -17.66
CA PRO A 99 2.16 2.22 -16.76
C PRO A 99 2.81 0.83 -16.85
N LEU A 100 2.85 0.13 -15.72
CA LEU A 100 3.38 -1.24 -15.61
C LEU A 100 2.58 -2.22 -16.50
N PRO A 101 3.19 -3.35 -16.93
CA PRO A 101 2.54 -4.29 -17.85
C PRO A 101 1.14 -4.79 -17.41
N HIS A 102 0.94 -5.03 -16.11
CA HIS A 102 -0.37 -5.44 -15.58
C HIS A 102 -1.42 -4.31 -15.57
N GLN A 103 -0.96 -3.05 -15.49
CA GLN A 103 -1.82 -1.87 -15.60
C GLN A 103 -2.24 -1.65 -17.06
N ARG A 104 -1.35 -1.93 -18.03
CA ARG A 104 -1.65 -1.85 -19.47
C ARG A 104 -2.74 -2.82 -19.89
N ALA A 105 -2.73 -4.06 -19.38
CA ALA A 105 -3.77 -5.04 -19.66
C ALA A 105 -5.17 -4.57 -19.19
N ALA A 106 -5.25 -3.91 -18.04
CA ALA A 106 -6.50 -3.35 -17.52
C ALA A 106 -7.00 -2.14 -18.35
N VAL A 107 -6.09 -1.27 -18.79
CA VAL A 107 -6.44 -0.09 -19.64
C VAL A 107 -6.86 -0.53 -21.05
N GLU A 108 -6.17 -1.49 -21.66
CA GLU A 108 -6.51 -2.01 -22.98
C GLU A 108 -7.84 -2.80 -22.99
N ALA A 109 -8.16 -3.50 -21.90
CA ALA A 109 -9.48 -4.11 -21.74
C ALA A 109 -10.60 -3.07 -21.63
N ALA A 110 -10.34 -1.92 -21.00
CA ALA A 110 -11.29 -0.81 -20.91
C ALA A 110 -11.48 -0.06 -22.23
N HIS A 111 -10.46 0.03 -23.10
CA HIS A 111 -10.53 0.73 -24.39
C HIS A 111 -11.08 -0.11 -25.55
N ARG A 112 -11.10 -1.45 -25.43
CA ARG A 112 -11.74 -2.33 -26.43
C ARG A 112 -13.27 -2.45 -26.26
N GLY A 113 -13.85 -1.72 -25.32
CA GLY A 113 -15.28 -1.70 -25.00
C GLY A 113 -16.04 -0.43 -25.39
N THR A 114 -15.43 0.46 -26.18
CA THR A 114 -16.05 1.63 -26.83
C THR A 114 -15.98 1.49 -28.34
#